data_AF-A0AAU9T281-F1
#
_entry.id   AF-A0AAU9T281-F1
#
_cell.length_a   1.000
_cell.length_b   1.000
_cell.length_c   1.000
_cell.angle_alpha   90.00
_cell.angle_beta   90.00
_cell.angle_gamma   90.00
#
_symmetry.space_group_name_H-M   'P 1'
#
loop_
_entity.id
_entity.type
_entity.pdbx_description
1 polymer ?
#
loop_
_entity_poly.entity_id
_entity_poly.type
_entity_poly.pdbx_seq_one_letter_code
_entity_poly.pdbx_strand_id
1 'polypeptide(L)'
;MSQLLCRIAKLPSSQGLCFSELRRFSTAATPYLLLNKTNYRAASKGEIVVDINLYDPRKDERVKIQDQTLSEELVASVKMGSSRGWVGVKNVHDSTVRLTNVFNPCASVSSHKVITLPPLNDSRFRVVSNLCLSASPEQQDCVVAVWSYRSLVGLCRPGDSVWTHIEVPVLASEMVYSVKDSRFYLRRVSKEDYKGLVDLINTSSGFPQVSLYQRLPNSDIPESIQDQVTSTIKTQHMVESPSGESFVVYWCKELLNREEILSSRGKEPTSRGRRKPSGFVVFRQDLHQGIGSYTEDIGDLCIFLGKSEAFCVRISRT
;
A
#
# COMPACT_ATOMS: atom_id res chain seq x y z
N MET A 1 -9.23 -27.63 55.48
CA MET A 1 -9.96 -26.36 55.29
C MET A 1 -9.36 -25.65 54.08
N SER A 2 -9.97 -25.85 52.90
CA SER A 2 -10.69 -24.82 52.10
C SER A 2 -9.75 -24.01 51.19
N GLN A 3 -9.48 -24.49 49.96
CA GLN A 3 -10.18 -24.20 48.69
C GLN A 3 -10.13 -22.73 48.22
N LEU A 4 -9.46 -22.49 47.08
CA LEU A 4 -10.16 -21.95 45.90
C LEU A 4 -9.46 -22.40 44.60
N LEU A 5 -10.23 -23.08 43.75
CA LEU A 5 -9.96 -23.41 42.36
C LEU A 5 -10.29 -22.19 41.49
N CYS A 6 -9.47 -21.91 40.46
CA CYS A 6 -10.00 -21.44 39.18
C CYS A 6 -9.16 -22.04 38.04
N ARG A 7 -9.85 -22.83 37.22
CA ARG A 7 -9.35 -23.51 36.03
C ARG A 7 -8.87 -22.50 34.99
N ILE A 8 -7.63 -22.64 34.52
CA ILE A 8 -7.18 -22.01 33.28
C ILE A 8 -7.85 -22.77 32.13
N ALA A 9 -8.97 -22.24 31.64
CA ALA A 9 -9.53 -22.68 30.37
C ALA A 9 -8.65 -22.13 29.23
N LYS A 10 -8.15 -23.04 28.40
CA LYS A 10 -7.43 -22.76 27.16
C LYS A 10 -8.24 -21.81 26.27
N LEU A 11 -7.71 -20.62 25.98
CA LEU A 11 -8.16 -19.78 24.88
C LEU A 11 -7.49 -20.25 23.58
N PRO A 12 -8.22 -20.36 22.46
CA PRO A 12 -7.63 -20.68 21.16
C PRO A 12 -6.86 -19.49 20.58
N SER A 13 -5.93 -19.85 19.70
CA SER A 13 -4.87 -19.04 19.10
C SER A 13 -5.23 -17.61 18.74
N SER A 14 -4.36 -16.70 19.18
CA SER A 14 -4.16 -15.35 18.66
C SER A 14 -4.08 -15.32 17.13
N GLN A 15 -5.13 -14.87 16.46
CA GLN A 15 -5.04 -14.35 15.09
C GLN A 15 -4.82 -12.84 15.19
N GLY A 16 -3.57 -12.49 15.50
CA GLY A 16 -3.11 -11.11 15.56
C GLY A 16 -3.07 -10.49 14.16
N LEU A 17 -3.62 -9.28 14.04
CA LEU A 17 -3.49 -8.43 12.87
C LEU A 17 -1.99 -8.14 12.64
N CYS A 18 -1.46 -8.69 11.55
CA CYS A 18 -0.06 -8.54 11.19
C CYS A 18 0.07 -7.30 10.29
N PHE A 19 0.53 -6.20 10.86
CA PHE A 19 0.64 -4.92 10.16
C PHE A 19 1.76 -4.94 9.14
N SER A 20 1.55 -4.21 8.04
CA SER A 20 2.60 -3.76 7.13
C SER A 20 2.14 -2.46 6.48
N GLU A 21 2.84 -1.36 6.80
CA GLU A 21 2.95 -0.03 6.17
C GLU A 21 1.68 0.60 5.53
N LEU A 22 1.21 1.71 6.10
CA LEU A 22 0.13 2.59 5.62
C LEU A 22 0.69 4.01 5.38
N ARG A 23 0.29 4.70 4.29
CA ARG A 23 0.73 6.09 3.98
C ARG A 23 -0.35 6.99 3.35
N ARG A 24 -0.15 8.32 3.47
CA ARG A 24 -1.12 9.39 3.23
C ARG A 24 -0.68 10.46 2.22
N PHE A 25 -1.65 11.16 1.62
CA PHE A 25 -1.46 12.44 0.92
C PHE A 25 -2.57 13.49 1.10
N SER A 26 -2.14 14.73 1.28
CA SER A 26 -2.74 15.95 0.71
C SER A 26 -1.58 16.89 0.40
N THR A 27 -1.67 17.66 -0.68
CA THR A 27 -0.60 18.50 -1.28
C THR A 27 -0.05 19.63 -0.39
N ALA A 28 -0.55 19.79 0.84
CA ALA A 28 0.01 20.70 1.85
C ALA A 28 0.65 19.98 3.06
N ALA A 29 0.37 18.69 3.28
CA ALA A 29 0.73 17.99 4.51
C ALA A 29 1.91 17.01 4.32
N THR A 30 2.76 16.92 5.33
CA THR A 30 3.91 15.99 5.40
C THR A 30 3.42 14.54 5.32
N PRO A 31 3.96 13.70 4.40
CA PRO A 31 3.60 12.29 4.35
C PRO A 31 4.17 11.57 5.58
N TYR A 32 3.44 10.62 6.17
CA TYR A 32 3.93 9.82 7.30
C TYR A 32 3.90 8.33 6.94
N LEU A 33 4.87 7.56 7.45
CA LEU A 33 4.95 6.10 7.25
C LEU A 33 4.57 5.37 8.54
N LEU A 34 3.53 4.53 8.50
CA LEU A 34 3.18 3.67 9.64
C LEU A 34 4.22 2.56 9.83
N LEU A 35 4.84 2.54 11.01
CA LEU A 35 5.82 1.54 11.43
C LEU A 35 5.13 0.30 12.02
N ASN A 36 5.75 -0.85 11.85
CA ASN A 36 5.16 -2.18 12.06
C ASN A 36 4.66 -2.51 13.48
N LYS A 37 4.95 -1.67 14.47
CA LYS A 37 4.60 -1.93 15.88
C LYS A 37 3.48 -0.99 16.32
N THR A 38 2.25 -1.21 15.83
CA THR A 38 1.06 -0.67 16.50
C THR A 38 0.78 -1.55 17.71
N ASN A 39 0.89 -0.99 18.92
CA ASN A 39 0.58 -1.73 20.14
C ASN A 39 -0.91 -1.59 20.43
N TYR A 40 -1.59 -2.73 20.57
CA TYR A 40 -2.99 -2.80 20.96
C TYR A 40 -3.06 -2.97 22.46
N ARG A 41 -3.87 -2.15 23.12
CA ARG A 41 -4.20 -2.32 24.53
C ARG A 41 -5.72 -2.34 24.66
N ALA A 42 -6.23 -3.33 25.41
CA ALA A 42 -7.60 -3.29 25.84
C ALA A 42 -7.72 -2.22 26.93
N ALA A 43 -8.60 -1.24 26.74
CA ALA A 43 -8.95 -0.31 27.80
C ALA A 43 -9.95 -0.95 28.76
N SER A 44 -10.09 -0.36 29.95
CA SER A 44 -10.92 -0.83 31.07
C SER A 44 -12.43 -0.88 30.78
N LYS A 45 -12.89 -0.46 29.59
CA LYS A 45 -14.31 -0.47 29.17
C LYS A 45 -14.59 -1.28 27.90
N GLY A 46 -13.67 -2.13 27.44
CA GLY A 46 -13.84 -2.91 26.20
C GLY A 46 -13.50 -2.17 24.91
N GLU A 47 -13.16 -0.87 25.02
CA GLU A 47 -12.58 -0.09 23.93
C GLU A 47 -11.17 -0.59 23.59
N ILE A 48 -10.87 -0.72 22.29
CA ILE A 48 -9.53 -1.03 21.82
C ILE A 48 -8.79 0.28 21.58
N VAL A 49 -7.69 0.44 22.32
CA VAL A 49 -6.80 1.57 22.20
C VAL A 49 -5.55 1.16 21.43
N VAL A 50 -5.13 2.02 20.52
CA VAL A 50 -4.00 1.77 19.63
C VAL A 50 -2.96 2.87 19.75
N ASP A 51 -1.72 2.46 19.95
CA ASP A 51 -0.56 3.34 19.82
C ASP A 51 -0.05 3.30 18.38
N ILE A 52 -0.22 4.39 17.65
CA ILE A 52 0.18 4.53 16.26
C ILE A 52 1.62 5.03 16.21
N ASN A 53 2.53 4.21 15.69
CA ASN A 53 3.94 4.56 15.52
C ASN A 53 4.21 4.93 14.07
N LEU A 54 4.70 6.15 13.83
CA LEU A 54 4.86 6.75 12.52
C LEU A 54 6.31 7.22 12.33
N TYR A 55 6.72 7.37 11.07
CA TYR A 55 7.95 8.04 10.67
C TYR A 55 7.60 9.24 9.80
N ASP A 56 8.07 10.42 10.20
CA ASP A 56 8.04 11.65 9.42
C ASP A 56 9.34 11.72 8.60
N PRO A 57 9.27 11.54 7.29
CA PRO A 57 10.44 11.55 6.44
C PRO A 57 10.92 12.95 6.05
N ARG A 58 10.12 14.02 6.24
CA ARG A 58 10.60 15.38 5.99
C ARG A 58 11.50 15.86 7.12
N LYS A 59 11.25 15.39 8.34
CA LYS A 59 12.01 15.73 9.54
C LYS A 59 12.96 14.63 10.02
N ASP A 60 12.94 13.48 9.37
CA ASP A 60 13.68 12.27 9.80
C ASP A 60 13.41 11.88 11.26
N GLU A 61 12.15 11.94 11.69
CA GLU A 61 11.77 11.68 13.08
C GLU A 61 10.71 10.58 13.22
N ARG A 62 10.67 9.94 14.39
CA ARG A 62 9.60 9.00 14.74
C ARG A 62 8.54 9.74 15.55
N VAL A 63 7.30 9.64 15.10
CA VAL A 63 6.13 10.22 15.77
C VAL A 63 5.31 9.12 16.40
N LYS A 64 4.89 9.30 17.65
CA LYS A 64 4.00 8.38 18.35
C LYS A 64 2.70 9.08 18.68
N ILE A 65 1.60 8.52 18.23
CA ILE A 65 0.26 8.96 18.63
C ILE A 65 -0.28 7.88 19.54
N GLN A 66 -0.42 8.25 20.81
CA GLN A 66 -0.89 7.34 21.85
C GLN A 66 -2.41 7.45 21.97
N ASP A 67 -2.98 6.45 22.62
CA ASP A 67 -4.34 6.44 23.12
C ASP A 67 -5.43 6.70 22.06
N GLN A 68 -5.22 6.19 20.83
CA GLN A 68 -6.24 6.28 19.78
C GLN A 68 -7.29 5.18 19.96
N THR A 69 -8.51 5.59 20.31
CA THR A 69 -9.65 4.68 20.41
C THR A 69 -10.12 4.26 19.02
N LEU A 70 -10.11 2.96 18.74
CA LEU A 70 -10.77 2.41 17.56
C LEU A 70 -12.26 2.25 17.85
N SER A 71 -13.10 2.71 16.91
CA SER A 71 -14.52 2.36 16.92
C SER A 71 -14.69 0.83 16.87
N GLU A 72 -15.70 0.30 17.56
CA GLU A 72 -16.06 -1.13 17.58
C GLU A 72 -16.14 -1.72 16.16
N GLU A 73 -16.59 -0.91 15.20
CA GLU A 73 -16.68 -1.25 13.79
C GLU A 73 -15.35 -1.66 13.13
N LEU A 74 -14.21 -1.18 13.64
CA LEU A 74 -12.89 -1.46 13.08
C LEU A 74 -12.20 -2.66 13.74
N VAL A 75 -12.68 -3.09 14.91
CA VAL A 75 -12.05 -4.12 15.75
C VAL A 75 -11.93 -5.47 15.03
N ALA A 76 -13.01 -5.90 14.38
CA ALA A 76 -13.08 -7.19 13.68
C ALA A 76 -12.74 -7.07 12.19
N SER A 77 -11.70 -6.29 11.83
CA SER A 77 -11.38 -6.01 10.43
C SER A 77 -9.93 -6.31 10.05
N VAL A 78 -9.73 -6.81 8.83
CA VAL A 78 -8.41 -7.05 8.22
C VAL A 78 -8.09 -5.90 7.27
N LYS A 79 -6.88 -5.35 7.36
CA LYS A 79 -6.40 -4.32 6.45
C LYS A 79 -6.30 -4.85 5.01
N MET A 80 -6.81 -4.07 4.06
CA MET A 80 -6.70 -4.31 2.62
C MET A 80 -5.58 -3.49 1.97
N GLY A 81 -5.36 -2.25 2.45
CA GLY A 81 -4.36 -1.34 1.87
C GLY A 81 -4.51 0.08 2.42
N SER A 82 -3.70 1.00 1.89
CA SER A 82 -3.89 2.45 2.06
C SER A 82 -3.70 3.16 0.75
N SER A 83 -4.43 4.24 0.58
CA SER A 83 -4.16 5.21 -0.48
C SER A 83 -4.68 6.59 -0.06
N ARG A 84 -4.01 7.66 -0.51
CA ARG A 84 -4.44 9.07 -0.35
C ARG A 84 -4.90 9.51 1.04
N GLY A 85 -4.33 8.95 2.10
CA GLY A 85 -4.72 9.34 3.46
C GLY A 85 -5.47 8.27 4.22
N TRP A 86 -6.08 7.37 3.49
CA TRP A 86 -7.12 6.49 4.00
C TRP A 86 -6.64 5.06 4.04
N VAL A 87 -7.16 4.34 5.02
CA VAL A 87 -6.91 2.93 5.23
C VAL A 87 -8.17 2.19 4.89
N GLY A 88 -8.07 1.24 3.97
CA GLY A 88 -9.15 0.31 3.71
C GLY A 88 -9.02 -0.92 4.58
N VAL A 89 -10.10 -1.26 5.28
CA VAL A 89 -10.22 -2.47 6.07
C VAL A 89 -11.47 -3.24 5.64
N LYS A 90 -11.42 -4.57 5.72
CA LYS A 90 -12.54 -5.46 5.46
C LYS A 90 -12.93 -6.16 6.75
N ASN A 91 -14.18 -6.04 7.15
CA ASN A 91 -14.69 -6.77 8.30
C ASN A 91 -14.70 -8.29 8.01
N VAL A 92 -14.29 -9.09 9.00
CA VAL A 92 -14.09 -10.54 8.83
C VAL A 92 -15.40 -11.34 8.83
N HIS A 93 -16.48 -10.77 9.34
CA HIS A 93 -17.76 -11.46 9.50
C HIS A 93 -18.72 -11.17 8.36
N ASP A 94 -18.95 -9.89 8.07
CA ASP A 94 -19.94 -9.45 7.06
C ASP A 94 -19.30 -9.07 5.72
N SER A 95 -17.97 -9.10 5.62
CA SER A 95 -17.20 -8.68 4.44
C SER A 95 -17.38 -7.21 4.03
N THR A 96 -18.01 -6.38 4.86
CA THR A 96 -18.15 -4.93 4.65
C THR A 96 -16.78 -4.27 4.57
N VAL A 97 -16.59 -3.40 3.58
CA VAL A 97 -15.35 -2.64 3.45
C VAL A 97 -15.53 -1.27 4.07
N ARG A 98 -14.56 -0.83 4.87
CA ARG A 98 -14.55 0.49 5.51
C ARG A 98 -13.28 1.24 5.13
N LEU A 99 -13.42 2.51 4.77
CA LEU A 99 -12.32 3.44 4.63
C LEU A 99 -12.25 4.30 5.88
N THR A 100 -11.08 4.40 6.50
CA THR A 100 -10.88 5.23 7.69
C THR A 100 -9.62 6.08 7.61
N ASN A 101 -9.70 7.30 8.14
CA ASN A 101 -8.57 8.20 8.29
C ASN A 101 -8.01 8.22 9.72
N VAL A 102 -8.46 7.34 10.64
CA VAL A 102 -7.98 7.32 12.05
C VAL A 102 -6.46 7.11 12.15
N PHE A 103 -5.88 6.44 11.16
CA PHE A 103 -4.44 6.24 11.07
C PHE A 103 -3.68 7.46 10.50
N ASN A 104 -4.36 8.61 10.41
CA ASN A 104 -3.78 9.85 9.96
C ASN A 104 -3.24 10.71 11.11
N PRO A 105 -1.93 10.94 11.19
CA PRO A 105 -1.38 11.86 12.17
C PRO A 105 -1.82 13.32 12.03
N CYS A 106 -2.18 13.75 10.82
CA CYS A 106 -2.64 15.10 10.56
C CYS A 106 -4.15 15.27 10.73
N ALA A 107 -4.90 14.20 11.03
CA ALA A 107 -6.31 14.32 11.34
C ALA A 107 -6.42 14.70 12.81
N SER A 108 -7.17 15.75 13.10
CA SER A 108 -7.66 15.90 14.47
C SER A 108 -8.58 14.73 14.79
N VAL A 109 -8.64 14.33 16.07
CA VAL A 109 -9.58 13.28 16.52
C VAL A 109 -11.03 13.62 16.12
N SER A 110 -11.39 14.91 16.14
CA SER A 110 -12.71 15.40 15.71
C SER A 110 -12.97 15.27 14.19
N SER A 111 -11.93 15.07 13.38
CA SER A 111 -12.01 14.88 11.93
C SER A 111 -11.93 13.41 11.52
N HIS A 112 -11.86 12.48 12.50
CA HIS A 112 -11.89 11.06 12.22
C HIS A 112 -13.23 10.65 11.60
N LYS A 113 -13.14 9.87 10.53
CA LYS A 113 -14.27 9.41 9.74
C LYS A 113 -14.06 7.95 9.36
N VAL A 114 -15.20 7.27 9.25
CA VAL A 114 -15.31 5.91 8.72
C VAL A 114 -16.36 5.97 7.62
N ILE A 115 -15.97 5.63 6.40
CA ILE A 115 -16.86 5.54 5.24
C ILE A 115 -17.09 4.07 4.97
N THR A 116 -18.35 3.66 4.99
CA THR A 116 -18.76 2.27 4.76
C THR A 116 -19.08 2.06 3.29
N LEU A 117 -18.49 1.03 2.70
CA LEU A 117 -18.71 0.54 1.35
C LEU A 117 -19.42 -0.82 1.41
N PRO A 118 -20.08 -1.25 0.33
CA PRO A 118 -20.82 -2.51 0.32
C PRO A 118 -19.92 -3.73 0.61
N PRO A 119 -20.50 -4.85 1.06
CA PRO A 119 -19.76 -6.08 1.29
C PRO A 119 -19.04 -6.61 0.05
N LEU A 120 -17.77 -6.97 0.22
CA LEU A 120 -16.94 -7.58 -0.82
C LEU A 120 -17.01 -9.11 -0.73
N ASN A 121 -18.16 -9.65 -1.15
CA ASN A 121 -18.56 -11.05 -0.93
C ASN A 121 -17.92 -12.08 -1.88
N ASP A 122 -17.32 -11.64 -2.99
CA ASP A 122 -16.62 -12.57 -3.88
C ASP A 122 -15.45 -13.23 -3.13
N SER A 123 -15.44 -14.56 -3.12
CA SER A 123 -14.43 -15.38 -2.45
C SER A 123 -13.00 -15.09 -2.92
N ARG A 124 -12.84 -14.53 -4.12
CA ARG A 124 -11.56 -14.08 -4.67
C ARG A 124 -10.95 -12.95 -3.85
N PHE A 125 -11.76 -12.15 -3.16
CA PHE A 125 -11.32 -11.09 -2.24
C PHE A 125 -11.24 -11.53 -0.77
N ARG A 126 -11.10 -12.84 -0.49
CA ARG A 126 -10.76 -13.31 0.86
C ARG A 126 -9.40 -12.79 1.32
N VAL A 127 -8.45 -12.70 0.41
CA VAL A 127 -7.15 -12.04 0.63
C VAL A 127 -7.06 -10.91 -0.38
N VAL A 128 -7.35 -9.69 0.06
CA VAL A 128 -7.17 -8.51 -0.79
C VAL A 128 -5.70 -8.13 -0.80
N SER A 129 -5.21 -7.88 -2.00
CA SER A 129 -3.80 -7.67 -2.28
C SER A 129 -3.42 -6.19 -2.24
N ASN A 130 -4.30 -5.34 -2.77
CA ASN A 130 -4.09 -3.90 -2.80
C ASN A 130 -5.41 -3.11 -2.85
N LEU A 131 -5.38 -1.87 -2.40
CA LEU A 131 -6.46 -0.90 -2.46
C LEU A 131 -5.90 0.44 -2.91
N CYS A 132 -6.53 1.05 -3.90
CA CYS A 132 -6.14 2.34 -4.47
C CYS A 132 -7.36 3.25 -4.60
N LEU A 133 -7.17 4.55 -4.36
CA LEU A 133 -8.21 5.56 -4.46
C LEU A 133 -7.90 6.53 -5.60
N SER A 134 -8.90 6.89 -6.40
CA SER A 134 -8.72 7.95 -7.42
C SER A 134 -8.60 9.34 -6.81
N ALA A 135 -9.29 9.57 -5.69
CA ALA A 135 -9.39 10.87 -5.02
C ALA A 135 -9.54 10.67 -3.50
N SER A 136 -9.78 11.74 -2.74
CA SER A 136 -10.22 11.56 -1.34
C SER A 136 -11.62 10.93 -1.35
N PRO A 137 -11.92 9.91 -0.54
CA PRO A 137 -13.24 9.27 -0.51
C PRO A 137 -14.35 10.16 0.03
N GLU A 138 -14.02 11.38 0.45
CA GLU A 138 -14.97 12.43 0.78
C GLU A 138 -15.43 13.22 -0.46
N GLN A 139 -14.72 13.11 -1.58
CA GLN A 139 -15.07 13.72 -2.85
C GLN A 139 -16.04 12.81 -3.61
N GLN A 140 -17.03 13.43 -4.26
CA GLN A 140 -18.14 12.72 -4.92
C GLN A 140 -17.70 11.82 -6.09
N ASP A 141 -16.61 12.18 -6.75
CA ASP A 141 -16.01 11.48 -7.89
C ASP A 141 -14.99 10.40 -7.48
N CYS A 142 -14.79 10.20 -6.18
CA CYS A 142 -13.84 9.20 -5.71
C CYS A 142 -14.29 7.78 -6.08
N VAL A 143 -13.35 7.03 -6.64
CA VAL A 143 -13.48 5.61 -6.94
C VAL A 143 -12.48 4.83 -6.11
N VAL A 144 -12.99 3.79 -5.48
CA VAL A 144 -12.26 2.82 -4.70
C VAL A 144 -12.02 1.61 -5.58
N ALA A 145 -10.75 1.33 -5.85
CA ALA A 145 -10.34 0.13 -6.57
C ALA A 145 -9.69 -0.85 -5.60
N VAL A 146 -10.15 -2.10 -5.63
CA VAL A 146 -9.56 -3.22 -4.88
C VAL A 146 -9.07 -4.28 -5.84
N TRP A 147 -7.88 -4.83 -5.57
CA TRP A 147 -7.27 -5.86 -6.40
C TRP A 147 -7.09 -7.16 -5.62
N SER A 148 -7.42 -8.28 -6.25
CA SER A 148 -7.10 -9.63 -5.80
C SER A 148 -6.11 -10.30 -6.72
N TYR A 149 -5.12 -11.01 -6.14
CA TYR A 149 -4.21 -11.90 -6.87
C TYR A 149 -4.90 -12.98 -7.71
N ARG A 150 -6.21 -13.20 -7.52
CA ARG A 150 -7.04 -14.08 -8.33
C ARG A 150 -7.65 -13.37 -9.55
N SER A 151 -6.90 -12.44 -10.14
CA SER A 151 -7.25 -11.83 -11.43
C SER A 151 -8.58 -11.07 -11.43
N LEU A 152 -8.90 -10.38 -10.32
CA LEU A 152 -10.16 -9.64 -10.19
C LEU A 152 -9.93 -8.24 -9.60
N VAL A 153 -10.47 -7.23 -10.28
CA VAL A 153 -10.60 -5.86 -9.77
C VAL A 153 -12.03 -5.63 -9.33
N GLY A 154 -12.21 -5.01 -8.15
CA GLY A 154 -13.48 -4.46 -7.70
C GLY A 154 -13.41 -2.94 -7.74
N LEU A 155 -14.42 -2.31 -8.35
CA LEU A 155 -14.59 -0.85 -8.37
C LEU A 155 -15.88 -0.46 -7.65
N CYS A 156 -15.84 0.60 -6.87
CA CYS A 156 -16.97 1.11 -6.11
C CYS A 156 -16.77 2.60 -5.79
N ARG A 157 -17.83 3.39 -5.78
CA ARG A 157 -17.82 4.75 -5.23
C ARG A 157 -18.35 4.74 -3.79
N PRO A 158 -17.89 5.66 -2.93
CA PRO A 158 -18.60 5.96 -1.69
C PRO A 158 -20.08 6.23 -1.96
N GLY A 159 -20.96 5.43 -1.37
CA GLY A 159 -22.41 5.51 -1.57
C GLY A 159 -23.01 4.50 -2.56
N ASP A 160 -22.18 3.80 -3.35
CA ASP A 160 -22.67 2.69 -4.18
C ASP A 160 -23.17 1.54 -3.30
N SER A 161 -24.19 0.81 -3.75
CA SER A 161 -24.74 -0.35 -3.04
C SER A 161 -24.07 -1.68 -3.42
N VAL A 162 -23.33 -1.71 -4.53
CA VAL A 162 -22.69 -2.92 -5.08
C VAL A 162 -21.33 -2.60 -5.68
N TRP A 163 -20.46 -3.61 -5.74
CA TRP A 163 -19.19 -3.52 -6.43
C TRP A 163 -19.34 -3.89 -7.91
N THR A 164 -18.64 -3.16 -8.77
CA THR A 164 -18.42 -3.56 -10.16
C THR A 164 -17.17 -4.42 -10.24
N HIS A 165 -17.29 -5.62 -10.80
CA HIS A 165 -16.19 -6.59 -10.87
C HIS A 165 -15.66 -6.74 -12.29
N ILE A 166 -14.33 -6.75 -12.43
CA ILE A 166 -13.64 -6.88 -13.71
C ILE A 166 -12.58 -7.96 -13.63
N GLU A 167 -12.72 -8.95 -14.51
CA GLU A 167 -11.73 -9.99 -14.66
C GLU A 167 -10.51 -9.48 -15.43
N VAL A 168 -9.34 -9.77 -14.90
CA VAL A 168 -8.07 -9.33 -15.47
C VAL A 168 -7.32 -10.56 -15.96
N PRO A 169 -7.05 -10.68 -17.28
CA PRO A 169 -6.47 -11.89 -17.87
C PRO A 169 -4.99 -12.11 -17.51
N VAL A 170 -4.42 -11.32 -16.61
CA VAL A 170 -3.01 -11.36 -16.22
C VAL A 170 -2.81 -11.24 -14.72
N LEU A 171 -1.73 -11.85 -14.23
CA LEU A 171 -1.30 -11.66 -12.84
C LEU A 171 -0.61 -10.29 -12.70
N ALA A 172 -1.17 -9.46 -11.83
CA ALA A 172 -0.61 -8.19 -11.41
C ALA A 172 -0.12 -8.25 -9.95
N SER A 173 0.93 -7.49 -9.67
CA SER A 173 1.56 -7.39 -8.35
C SER A 173 1.24 -6.09 -7.62
N GLU A 174 0.84 -5.05 -8.35
CA GLU A 174 0.59 -3.72 -7.80
C GLU A 174 -0.50 -3.03 -8.64
N MET A 175 -1.26 -2.16 -7.98
CA MET A 175 -2.27 -1.31 -8.61
C MET A 175 -2.05 0.11 -8.12
N VAL A 176 -2.05 1.08 -9.03
CA VAL A 176 -1.91 2.50 -8.71
C VAL A 176 -2.84 3.32 -9.57
N TYR A 177 -3.21 4.52 -9.14
CA TYR A 177 -4.03 5.44 -9.91
C TYR A 177 -3.15 6.56 -10.46
N SER A 178 -3.16 6.74 -11.78
CA SER A 178 -2.49 7.88 -12.42
C SER A 178 -3.44 9.07 -12.43
N VAL A 179 -3.01 10.17 -11.80
CA VAL A 179 -3.81 11.41 -11.80
C VAL A 179 -3.76 12.02 -13.20
N LYS A 180 -2.55 12.09 -13.78
CA LYS A 180 -2.33 12.57 -15.14
C LYS A 180 -3.22 11.88 -16.18
N ASP A 181 -3.31 10.55 -16.13
CA ASP A 181 -4.03 9.77 -17.14
C ASP A 181 -5.47 9.43 -16.72
N SER A 182 -5.87 9.86 -15.52
CA SER A 182 -7.19 9.65 -14.89
C SER A 182 -7.66 8.20 -14.94
N ARG A 183 -6.75 7.25 -14.66
CA ARG A 183 -7.02 5.81 -14.77
C ARG A 183 -6.23 4.98 -13.77
N PHE A 184 -6.73 3.76 -13.51
CA PHE A 184 -6.02 2.79 -12.70
C PHE A 184 -5.08 1.96 -13.58
N TYR A 185 -3.85 1.81 -13.13
CA TYR A 185 -2.85 0.96 -13.75
C TYR A 185 -2.57 -0.29 -12.93
N LEU A 186 -2.60 -1.43 -13.58
CA LEU A 186 -2.17 -2.71 -13.02
C LEU A 186 -0.77 -3.06 -13.50
N ARG A 187 0.14 -3.30 -12.57
CA ARG A 187 1.51 -3.71 -12.88
C ARG A 187 1.62 -5.22 -12.93
N ARG A 188 1.84 -5.73 -14.14
CA ARG A 188 2.01 -7.17 -14.38
C ARG A 188 3.27 -7.73 -13.67
N VAL A 189 3.21 -9.01 -13.31
CA VAL A 189 4.34 -9.76 -12.73
C VAL A 189 5.35 -10.20 -13.80
N SER A 190 4.88 -10.58 -15.00
CA SER A 190 5.73 -11.09 -16.09
C SER A 190 6.56 -10.01 -16.77
N LYS A 191 7.78 -10.40 -17.16
CA LYS A 191 8.75 -9.60 -17.93
C LYS A 191 8.56 -9.71 -19.46
N GLU A 192 7.79 -10.68 -19.96
CA GLU A 192 7.62 -10.94 -21.40
C GLU A 192 6.65 -9.94 -22.02
N ASP A 193 6.85 -9.41 -23.21
CA ASP A 193 5.90 -8.42 -23.77
C ASP A 193 4.45 -8.95 -23.85
N TYR A 194 3.51 -8.20 -23.25
CA TYR A 194 2.09 -8.52 -23.36
C TYR A 194 1.58 -8.04 -24.71
N LYS A 195 1.09 -8.95 -25.56
CA LYS A 195 0.50 -8.62 -26.87
C LYS A 195 -1.04 -8.47 -26.83
N GLY A 196 -1.66 -8.64 -25.67
CA GLY A 196 -3.11 -8.55 -25.52
C GLY A 196 -3.60 -7.13 -25.24
N LEU A 197 -4.89 -7.02 -24.91
CA LEU A 197 -5.57 -5.75 -24.67
C LEU A 197 -5.00 -5.04 -23.43
N VAL A 198 -4.45 -3.85 -23.62
CA VAL A 198 -3.91 -3.03 -22.54
C VAL A 198 -5.03 -2.41 -21.71
N ASP A 199 -6.11 -1.98 -22.36
CA ASP A 199 -7.26 -1.35 -21.71
C ASP A 199 -8.30 -2.39 -21.33
N LEU A 200 -8.38 -2.73 -20.05
CA LEU A 200 -9.20 -3.83 -19.55
C LEU A 200 -10.68 -3.47 -19.41
N ILE A 201 -10.98 -2.17 -19.30
CA ILE A 201 -12.35 -1.65 -19.14
C ILE A 201 -12.54 -0.48 -20.09
N ASN A 202 -13.55 -0.57 -20.94
CA ASN A 202 -14.06 0.58 -21.68
C ASN A 202 -15.19 1.24 -20.86
N THR A 203 -15.21 2.57 -20.81
CA THR A 203 -15.93 3.42 -19.82
C THR A 203 -17.47 3.43 -19.94
N SER A 204 -18.10 2.39 -20.48
CA SER A 204 -19.56 2.28 -20.51
C SER A 204 -20.19 2.19 -19.10
N SER A 205 -19.40 1.86 -18.07
CA SER A 205 -19.79 1.81 -16.66
C SER A 205 -19.61 3.14 -15.91
N GLY A 206 -19.12 4.19 -16.56
CA GLY A 206 -18.86 5.51 -15.96
C GLY A 206 -17.69 5.55 -14.96
N PHE A 207 -17.02 4.42 -14.69
CA PHE A 207 -15.80 4.37 -13.87
C PHE A 207 -14.55 4.78 -14.68
N PRO A 208 -13.48 5.25 -14.01
CA PRO A 208 -12.17 5.39 -14.62
C PRO A 208 -11.72 4.09 -15.27
N GLN A 209 -11.00 4.20 -16.38
CA GLN A 209 -10.44 3.04 -17.07
C GLN A 209 -9.46 2.29 -16.15
N VAL A 210 -9.41 0.97 -16.32
CA VAL A 210 -8.36 0.13 -15.74
C VAL A 210 -7.52 -0.40 -16.89
N SER A 211 -6.22 -0.09 -16.88
CA SER A 211 -5.28 -0.48 -17.92
C SER A 211 -4.12 -1.27 -17.33
N LEU A 212 -3.49 -2.12 -18.13
CA LEU A 212 -2.18 -2.67 -17.81
C LEU A 212 -1.13 -1.58 -18.00
N TYR A 213 -0.24 -1.45 -17.03
CA TYR A 213 0.87 -0.53 -17.19
C TYR A 213 1.85 -1.07 -18.23
N GLN A 214 1.98 -0.37 -19.35
CA GLN A 214 2.99 -0.66 -20.36
C GLN A 214 4.26 0.09 -19.98
N ARG A 215 5.23 -0.67 -19.50
CA ARG A 215 6.53 -0.16 -19.14
C ARG A 215 7.32 0.20 -20.40
N LEU A 216 7.97 1.36 -20.39
CA LEU A 216 8.89 1.75 -21.45
C LEU A 216 10.22 0.96 -21.34
N PRO A 217 10.88 0.67 -22.48
CA PRO A 217 12.21 0.08 -22.48
C PRO A 217 13.18 0.96 -21.71
N ASN A 218 13.98 0.37 -20.83
CA ASN A 218 14.99 1.12 -20.10
C ASN A 218 16.14 1.52 -21.02
N SER A 219 16.60 2.76 -20.88
CA SER A 219 17.77 3.30 -21.58
C SER A 219 18.78 3.88 -20.59
N ASP A 220 19.93 4.28 -21.12
CA ASP A 220 20.96 5.06 -20.41
C ASP A 220 21.52 4.37 -19.16
N ILE A 221 21.48 3.03 -19.11
CA ILE A 221 21.95 2.22 -17.98
C ILE A 221 23.49 2.16 -18.00
N PRO A 222 24.20 2.70 -16.99
CA PRO A 222 25.64 2.53 -16.87
C PRO A 222 26.02 1.07 -16.58
N GLU A 223 27.20 0.65 -17.04
CA GLU A 223 27.73 -0.70 -16.78
C GLU A 223 27.81 -1.02 -15.27
N SER A 224 28.14 -0.02 -14.46
CA SER A 224 28.29 -0.15 -13.00
C SER A 224 27.04 -0.62 -12.26
N ILE A 225 25.85 -0.42 -12.84
CA ILE A 225 24.57 -0.83 -12.23
C ILE A 225 23.86 -1.94 -13.01
N GLN A 226 24.48 -2.45 -14.08
CA GLN A 226 23.86 -3.43 -14.96
C GLN A 226 23.46 -4.71 -14.20
N ASP A 227 24.31 -5.15 -13.26
CA ASP A 227 24.03 -6.29 -12.37
C ASP A 227 22.81 -6.03 -11.45
N GLN A 228 22.65 -4.80 -10.94
CA GLN A 228 21.49 -4.44 -10.13
C GLN A 228 20.21 -4.41 -10.98
N VAL A 229 20.30 -3.87 -12.19
CA VAL A 229 19.19 -3.80 -13.15
C VAL A 229 18.78 -5.19 -13.64
N THR A 230 19.71 -6.13 -13.77
CA THR A 230 19.40 -7.51 -14.20
C THR A 230 19.00 -8.42 -13.04
N SER A 231 19.40 -8.11 -11.81
CA SER A 231 19.12 -8.89 -10.59
C SER A 231 17.66 -9.36 -10.49
N THR A 232 17.47 -10.63 -10.12
CA THR A 232 16.13 -11.21 -9.90
C THR A 232 15.55 -10.85 -8.53
N ILE A 233 16.37 -10.33 -7.63
CA ILE A 233 15.99 -10.03 -6.24
C ILE A 233 15.72 -8.53 -6.08
N LYS A 234 14.75 -8.03 -6.85
CA LYS A 234 14.29 -6.64 -6.74
C LYS A 234 12.78 -6.55 -6.67
N THR A 235 12.28 -5.49 -6.06
CA THR A 235 10.86 -5.10 -6.11
C THR A 235 10.72 -3.83 -6.93
N GLN A 236 9.88 -3.86 -7.95
CA GLN A 236 9.58 -2.71 -8.80
C GLN A 236 8.38 -1.96 -8.25
N HIS A 237 8.47 -0.63 -8.27
CA HIS A 237 7.40 0.29 -7.90
C HIS A 237 7.18 1.31 -9.02
N MET A 238 5.92 1.65 -9.26
CA MET A 238 5.56 2.78 -10.11
C MET A 238 5.22 3.98 -9.25
N VAL A 239 5.71 5.16 -9.64
CA VAL A 239 5.56 6.39 -8.87
C VAL A 239 5.29 7.56 -9.81
N GLU A 240 4.22 8.31 -9.55
CA GLU A 240 3.95 9.59 -10.20
C GLU A 240 4.34 10.73 -9.26
N SER A 241 5.03 11.74 -9.79
CA SER A 241 5.38 12.96 -9.06
C SER A 241 4.22 13.95 -9.02
N PRO A 242 4.26 14.96 -8.13
CA PRO A 242 3.28 16.05 -8.13
C PRO A 242 3.23 16.85 -9.45
N SER A 243 4.30 16.84 -10.26
CA SER A 243 4.35 17.44 -11.60
C SER A 243 3.74 16.56 -12.69
N GLY A 244 3.38 15.31 -12.39
CA GLY A 244 2.92 14.34 -13.40
C GLY A 244 4.05 13.63 -14.15
N GLU A 245 5.31 13.78 -13.72
CA GLU A 245 6.41 12.93 -14.19
C GLU A 245 6.28 11.53 -13.58
N SER A 246 6.51 10.51 -14.39
CA SER A 246 6.40 9.11 -13.98
C SER A 246 7.77 8.47 -13.80
N PHE A 247 7.94 7.70 -12.74
CA PHE A 247 9.16 6.99 -12.40
C PHE A 247 8.89 5.51 -12.18
N VAL A 248 9.83 4.69 -12.63
CA VAL A 248 9.91 3.28 -12.27
C VAL A 248 11.10 3.11 -11.34
N VAL A 249 10.84 2.68 -10.11
CA VAL A 249 11.88 2.51 -9.09
C VAL A 249 12.08 1.03 -8.79
N TYR A 250 13.32 0.60 -8.90
CA TYR A 250 13.77 -0.72 -8.50
C TYR A 250 14.37 -0.66 -7.11
N TRP A 251 13.75 -1.35 -6.18
CA TRP A 251 14.30 -1.60 -4.87
C TRP A 251 15.07 -2.92 -4.88
N CYS A 252 16.39 -2.82 -5.02
CA CYS A 252 17.31 -3.94 -5.11
C CYS A 252 17.62 -4.50 -3.72
N LYS A 253 17.73 -5.83 -3.65
CA LYS A 253 18.04 -6.55 -2.42
C LYS A 253 19.13 -7.57 -2.68
N GLU A 254 20.02 -7.71 -1.72
CA GLU A 254 21.07 -8.72 -1.69
C GLU A 254 20.71 -9.82 -0.71
N LEU A 255 21.23 -11.02 -0.96
CA LEU A 255 21.18 -12.10 0.01
C LEU A 255 22.19 -11.82 1.12
N LEU A 256 21.77 -12.04 2.37
CA LEU A 256 22.68 -12.04 3.50
C LEU A 256 23.68 -13.18 3.35
N ASN A 257 24.95 -12.91 3.65
CA ASN A 257 25.97 -13.94 3.68
C ASN A 257 25.83 -14.83 4.94
N ARG A 258 26.60 -15.93 5.01
CA ARG A 258 26.49 -16.90 6.11
C ARG A 258 26.75 -16.28 7.49
N GLU A 259 27.68 -15.33 7.59
CA GLU A 259 28.06 -14.65 8.83
C GLU A 259 26.97 -13.67 9.30
N GLU A 260 26.37 -12.93 8.37
CA GLU A 260 25.21 -12.04 8.61
C GLU A 260 23.97 -12.84 9.03
N ILE A 261 23.77 -14.05 8.49
CA ILE A 261 22.69 -14.95 8.89
C ILE A 261 22.92 -15.46 10.33
N LEU A 262 24.17 -15.76 10.70
CA LEU A 262 24.50 -16.26 12.04
C LEU A 262 24.35 -15.16 13.10
N SER A 263 24.76 -13.92 12.79
CA SER A 263 24.62 -12.76 13.68
C SER A 263 23.18 -12.23 13.83
N SER A 264 22.27 -12.61 12.93
CA SER A 264 20.84 -12.26 13.02
C SER A 264 19.97 -13.28 13.78
N ARG A 265 20.52 -14.46 14.13
CA ARG A 265 19.87 -15.45 15.00
C ARG A 265 19.80 -14.92 16.44
N GLY A 266 18.75 -14.18 16.76
CA GLY A 266 18.52 -13.60 18.09
C GLY A 266 17.62 -12.37 18.07
N LYS A 267 17.40 -11.77 16.89
CA LYS A 267 16.42 -10.69 16.68
C LYS A 267 15.09 -11.30 16.21
N GLU A 268 13.98 -10.77 16.73
CA GLU A 268 12.59 -11.19 16.47
C GLU A 268 12.37 -11.51 14.97
N PRO A 269 11.73 -12.65 14.62
CA PRO A 269 11.70 -13.14 13.25
C PRO A 269 10.78 -12.25 12.41
N THR A 270 11.34 -11.25 11.73
CA THR A 270 10.69 -10.72 10.53
C THR A 270 10.82 -11.79 9.45
N SER A 271 9.72 -12.14 8.81
CA SER A 271 9.58 -13.18 7.79
C SER A 271 10.41 -12.97 6.50
N ARG A 272 11.45 -12.11 6.54
CA ARG A 272 12.35 -11.72 5.44
C ARG A 272 13.84 -11.95 5.72
N GLY A 273 14.19 -12.71 6.75
CA GLY A 273 15.54 -12.82 7.36
C GLY A 273 16.72 -13.36 6.54
N ARG A 274 16.76 -13.19 5.21
CA ARG A 274 17.95 -13.46 4.38
C ARG A 274 18.24 -12.39 3.34
N ARG A 275 17.59 -11.23 3.39
CA ARG A 275 17.77 -10.18 2.38
C ARG A 275 18.01 -8.83 3.03
N LYS A 276 19.02 -8.10 2.57
CA LYS A 276 19.26 -6.69 2.91
C LYS A 276 18.98 -5.79 1.71
N PRO A 277 18.44 -4.58 1.91
CA PRO A 277 18.43 -3.56 0.86
C PRO A 277 19.86 -3.31 0.37
N SER A 278 20.08 -3.30 -0.95
CA SER A 278 21.39 -2.99 -1.55
C SER A 278 21.42 -1.65 -2.26
N GLY A 279 20.27 -1.15 -2.69
CA GLY A 279 20.18 0.16 -3.33
C GLY A 279 18.85 0.35 -4.06
N PHE A 280 18.77 1.51 -4.74
CA PHE A 280 17.66 1.86 -5.60
C PHE A 280 18.16 2.22 -6.99
N VAL A 281 17.44 1.78 -8.02
CA VAL A 281 17.67 2.22 -9.40
C VAL A 281 16.40 2.90 -9.88
N VAL A 282 16.52 4.11 -10.43
CA VAL A 282 15.40 4.94 -10.83
C VAL A 282 15.43 5.14 -12.34
N PHE A 283 14.28 4.94 -12.98
CA PHE A 283 14.07 5.22 -14.39
C PHE A 283 12.98 6.28 -14.54
N ARG A 284 13.33 7.44 -15.11
CA ARG A 284 12.37 8.47 -15.48
C ARG A 284 11.68 8.04 -16.79
N GLN A 285 10.36 8.00 -16.80
CA GLN A 285 9.58 7.55 -17.96
C GLN A 285 9.28 8.75 -18.86
N ASP A 286 9.79 8.71 -20.10
CA ASP A 286 9.49 9.69 -21.14
C ASP A 286 8.58 9.06 -22.20
N LEU A 287 7.30 9.41 -22.17
CA LEU A 287 6.32 8.93 -23.14
C LEU A 287 6.54 9.50 -24.55
N HIS A 288 7.14 10.69 -24.68
CA HIS A 288 7.41 11.29 -26.00
C HIS A 288 8.53 10.56 -26.71
N GLN A 289 9.58 10.19 -25.98
CA GLN A 289 10.69 9.40 -26.50
C GLN A 289 10.39 7.90 -26.49
N GLY A 290 9.39 7.46 -25.73
CA GLY A 290 9.02 6.06 -25.58
C GLY A 290 10.07 5.25 -24.81
N ILE A 291 10.87 5.88 -23.95
CA ILE A 291 11.96 5.25 -23.19
C ILE A 291 11.88 5.57 -21.70
N GLY A 292 12.48 4.71 -20.88
CA GLY A 292 12.72 4.93 -19.46
C GLY A 292 14.20 5.15 -19.19
N SER A 293 14.67 6.39 -19.17
CA SER A 293 16.09 6.71 -18.93
C SER A 293 16.46 6.52 -17.48
N TYR A 294 17.58 5.84 -17.22
CA TYR A 294 18.19 5.82 -15.90
C TYR A 294 18.51 7.24 -15.44
N THR A 295 18.30 7.53 -14.16
CA THR A 295 18.68 8.81 -13.58
C THR A 295 19.04 8.68 -12.11
N GLU A 296 20.08 9.40 -11.71
CA GLU A 296 20.43 9.65 -10.30
C GLU A 296 19.85 10.98 -9.81
N ASP A 297 19.43 11.85 -10.74
CA ASP A 297 18.90 13.17 -10.45
C ASP A 297 17.37 13.16 -10.56
N ILE A 298 16.74 13.09 -9.40
CA ILE A 298 15.29 13.29 -9.25
C ILE A 298 14.94 14.73 -8.82
N GLY A 299 15.91 15.66 -8.85
CA GLY A 299 15.71 17.07 -8.54
C GLY A 299 15.36 17.33 -7.07
N ASP A 300 14.29 18.09 -6.86
CA ASP A 300 13.73 18.40 -5.53
C ASP A 300 12.72 17.36 -5.05
N LEU A 301 12.68 16.18 -5.69
CA LEU A 301 11.75 15.12 -5.35
C LEU A 301 12.30 14.18 -4.27
N CYS A 302 11.40 13.61 -3.49
CA CYS A 302 11.66 12.50 -2.59
C CYS A 302 10.67 11.37 -2.88
N ILE A 303 11.20 10.18 -3.16
CA ILE A 303 10.40 8.99 -3.46
C ILE A 303 10.37 8.05 -2.26
N PHE A 304 9.16 7.63 -1.90
CA PHE A 304 8.91 6.71 -0.81
C PHE A 304 8.35 5.40 -1.33
N LEU A 305 9.00 4.28 -0.98
CA LEU A 305 8.56 2.94 -1.36
C LEU A 305 7.98 2.21 -0.15
N GLY A 306 6.89 1.49 -0.36
CA GLY A 306 6.12 0.85 0.71
C GLY A 306 5.31 -0.30 0.15
N LYS A 307 4.73 -1.11 1.03
CA LYS A 307 4.04 -2.34 0.60
C LYS A 307 2.74 -2.09 -0.17
N SER A 308 1.97 -1.05 0.17
CA SER A 308 0.67 -0.76 -0.46
C SER A 308 0.82 0.14 -1.69
N GLU A 309 1.34 1.35 -1.50
CA GLU A 309 1.50 2.36 -2.56
C GLU A 309 2.85 3.06 -2.41
N ALA A 310 3.55 3.21 -3.53
CA ALA A 310 4.75 4.02 -3.66
C ALA A 310 4.38 5.43 -4.12
N PHE A 311 5.16 6.42 -3.71
CA PHE A 311 4.78 7.79 -3.98
C PHE A 311 5.93 8.80 -3.96
N CYS A 312 5.64 10.01 -4.45
CA CYS A 312 6.62 11.09 -4.58
C CYS A 312 6.10 12.42 -4.01
N VAL A 313 6.98 13.19 -3.37
CA VAL A 313 6.73 14.55 -2.87
C VAL A 313 7.85 15.48 -3.29
N ARG A 314 7.55 16.79 -3.38
CA ARG A 314 8.59 17.82 -3.41
C ARG A 314 9.14 18.08 -2.02
N ILE A 315 10.44 18.29 -1.94
CA ILE A 315 11.18 18.73 -0.77
C ILE A 315 11.17 20.26 -0.80
N SER A 316 10.55 20.89 0.20
CA SER A 316 10.73 22.32 0.42
C SER A 316 12.13 22.54 1.00
N ARG A 317 13.01 23.21 0.26
CA ARG A 317 14.26 23.76 0.84
C ARG A 317 13.84 24.85 1.83
N THR A 318 13.97 24.57 3.12
CA THR A 318 13.97 25.61 4.17
C THR A 318 15.24 26.42 4.10
#